data_AF-A0AAD4IR98-F1
#
_entry.id   AF-A0AAD4IR98-F1
#
_cell.length_a   1.000
_cell.length_b   1.000
_cell.length_c   1.000
_cell.angle_alpha   90.00
_cell.angle_beta   90.00
_cell.angle_gamma   90.00
#
_symmetry.space_group_name_H-M   'P 1'
#
loop_
_entity.id
_entity.type
_entity.pdbx_description
1 polymer ?
#
loop_
_entity_poly.entity_id
_entity_poly.type
_entity_poly.pdbx_seq_one_letter_code
_entity_poly.pdbx_strand_id
1 'polypeptide(L)'
;MNCCEIEKTQVVELVHRYDEDCIPVDSSNPDAAYKKRIGFIQDDKTDKTCIRTLTIPKKMKHPIFVYYQLDQFYQNHRRYVKSRNDEQYRNPSAGDHTGNCEPEARNSQDQPIVPCGLIAWSLFNDTYSLSRNDIALPINKKVIAWESDKTHKFGSNVYPKNFQNKSQIGGGKLDESIPLSEQDDLLVWMRTAALPNFRKLYGRIETDLEVNEVYIIVGGICLLIALAFIIVYLMKPRPLGDPSYLSWNRNPASVQ
;
A
#
# COMPACT_ATOMS: atom_id res chain seq x y z
N MET A 1 13.62 29.77 31.56
CA MET A 1 13.72 29.46 30.12
C MET A 1 12.43 28.79 29.72
N ASN A 2 11.48 29.57 29.20
CA ASN A 2 10.18 29.06 28.75
C ASN A 2 10.34 28.64 27.28
N CYS A 3 10.40 27.33 27.02
CA CYS A 3 10.56 26.80 25.68
C CYS A 3 9.20 26.28 25.17
N CYS A 4 8.68 26.96 24.13
CA CYS A 4 7.67 26.54 23.16
C CYS A 4 6.51 25.64 23.63
N GLU A 5 5.43 26.24 24.15
CA GLU A 5 4.08 25.61 24.18
C GLU A 5 3.11 26.20 23.14
N ILE A 6 3.53 27.17 22.32
CA ILE A 6 2.62 27.96 21.46
C ILE A 6 2.27 27.27 20.12
N GLU A 7 3.01 26.24 19.68
CA GLU A 7 2.82 25.69 18.32
C GLU A 7 1.73 24.61 18.18
N LYS A 8 1.41 23.85 19.24
CA LYS A 8 0.47 22.72 19.15
C LYS A 8 -0.98 23.14 18.94
N THR A 9 -1.36 24.37 19.26
CA THR A 9 -2.76 24.84 19.19
C THR A 9 -3.19 25.26 17.77
N GLN A 10 -2.26 25.33 16.81
CA GLN A 10 -2.55 25.75 15.43
C GLN A 10 -2.74 24.59 14.46
N VAL A 11 -2.35 23.37 14.83
CA VAL A 11 -2.45 22.20 13.95
C VAL A 11 -3.89 21.71 13.91
N VAL A 12 -4.46 21.66 12.70
CA VAL A 12 -5.75 21.02 12.45
C VAL A 12 -5.47 19.58 12.06
N GLU A 13 -6.03 18.64 12.81
CA GLU A 13 -5.90 17.21 12.55
C GLU A 13 -7.28 16.58 12.37
N LEU A 14 -7.41 15.74 11.35
CA LEU A 14 -8.60 14.93 11.09
C LEU A 14 -8.21 13.46 11.14
N VAL A 15 -8.93 12.70 11.97
CA VAL A 15 -8.67 11.27 12.19
C VAL A 15 -9.94 10.50 11.88
N HIS A 16 -9.84 9.51 10.99
CA HIS A 16 -10.95 8.66 10.58
C HIS A 16 -10.56 7.18 10.71
N ARG A 17 -11.40 6.38 11.37
CA ARG A 17 -11.22 4.94 11.61
C ARG A 17 -12.01 4.14 10.58
N TYR A 18 -11.40 3.90 9.42
CA TYR A 18 -12.07 3.20 8.33
C TYR A 18 -12.21 1.68 8.57
N ASP A 19 -11.43 1.10 9.49
CA ASP A 19 -11.51 -0.30 9.90
C ASP A 19 -12.81 -0.62 10.67
N GLU A 20 -13.37 0.36 11.38
CA GLU A 20 -14.64 0.21 12.08
C GLU A 20 -15.81 0.46 11.15
N ASP A 21 -15.71 1.49 10.34
CA ASP A 21 -16.85 1.97 9.61
C ASP A 21 -17.05 1.30 8.23
N CYS A 22 -15.98 0.78 7.59
CA CYS A 22 -16.04 0.19 6.25
C CYS A 22 -15.98 -1.34 6.22
N ILE A 23 -15.72 -1.98 7.36
CA ILE A 23 -15.79 -3.44 7.45
C ILE A 23 -17.18 -3.81 7.99
N PRO A 24 -18.08 -4.35 7.17
CA PRO A 24 -19.46 -4.59 7.56
C PRO A 24 -19.54 -5.72 8.60
N VAL A 25 -19.92 -5.37 9.83
CA VAL A 25 -20.15 -6.36 10.89
C VAL A 25 -21.43 -6.02 11.65
N ASP A 26 -22.37 -6.96 11.61
CA ASP A 26 -23.60 -6.93 12.39
C ASP A 26 -23.62 -8.20 13.25
N SER A 27 -22.83 -8.18 14.32
CA SER A 27 -22.80 -9.27 15.30
C SER A 27 -22.57 -8.71 16.69
N SER A 28 -23.47 -9.06 17.61
CA SER A 28 -23.34 -8.76 19.04
C SER A 28 -22.23 -9.57 19.74
N ASN A 29 -21.69 -10.61 19.09
CA ASN A 29 -20.62 -11.44 19.62
C ASN A 29 -19.24 -10.99 19.07
N PRO A 30 -18.28 -10.60 19.93
CA PRO A 30 -16.94 -10.16 19.52
C PRO A 30 -16.15 -11.18 18.69
N ASP A 31 -16.24 -12.47 19.00
CA ASP A 31 -15.48 -13.52 18.29
C ASP A 31 -16.05 -13.78 16.90
N ALA A 32 -17.38 -13.74 16.77
CA ALA A 32 -18.06 -13.86 15.49
C ALA A 32 -17.79 -12.62 14.62
N ALA A 33 -17.78 -11.43 15.23
CA ALA A 33 -17.38 -10.20 14.58
C ALA A 33 -15.94 -10.27 14.04
N TYR A 34 -14.99 -10.74 14.86
CA TYR A 34 -13.59 -10.92 14.44
C TYR A 34 -13.47 -11.86 13.23
N LYS A 35 -14.09 -13.06 13.28
CA LYS A 35 -14.06 -14.01 12.17
C LYS A 35 -14.67 -13.44 10.88
N LYS A 36 -15.76 -12.68 11.00
CA LYS A 36 -16.39 -12.03 9.84
C LYS A 36 -15.50 -10.95 9.23
N ARG A 37 -14.81 -10.15 10.05
CA ARG A 37 -13.80 -9.17 9.60
C ARG A 37 -12.68 -9.86 8.83
N ILE A 38 -12.11 -10.94 9.38
CA ILE A 38 -11.06 -11.71 8.72
C ILE A 38 -11.55 -12.30 7.39
N GLY A 39 -12.75 -12.88 7.36
CA GLY A 39 -13.35 -13.41 6.14
C GLY A 39 -13.56 -12.33 5.06
N PHE A 40 -14.03 -11.14 5.45
CA PHE A 40 -14.17 -10.01 4.52
C PHE A 40 -12.83 -9.55 3.94
N ILE A 41 -11.78 -9.45 4.79
CA ILE A 41 -10.44 -9.05 4.38
C ILE A 41 -9.82 -10.09 3.42
N GLN A 42 -10.00 -11.38 3.70
CA GLN A 42 -9.38 -12.48 2.93
C GLN A 42 -10.10 -12.81 1.62
N ASP A 43 -11.38 -12.46 1.47
CA ASP A 43 -12.12 -12.77 0.25
C ASP A 43 -11.76 -11.81 -0.88
N ASP A 44 -10.97 -12.26 -1.86
CA ASP A 44 -10.57 -11.44 -3.02
C ASP A 44 -11.74 -10.98 -3.90
N LYS A 45 -12.94 -11.57 -3.77
CA LYS A 45 -14.11 -11.23 -4.58
C LYS A 45 -14.95 -10.11 -4.00
N THR A 46 -14.76 -9.76 -2.72
CA THR A 46 -15.49 -8.67 -2.09
C THR A 46 -14.94 -7.32 -2.53
N ASP A 47 -15.86 -6.40 -2.83
CA ASP A 47 -15.52 -4.99 -2.99
C ASP A 47 -15.13 -4.42 -1.63
N LYS A 48 -13.90 -3.91 -1.54
CA LYS A 48 -13.30 -3.33 -0.34
C LYS A 48 -13.27 -1.80 -0.42
N THR A 49 -13.94 -1.22 -1.40
CA THR A 49 -14.03 0.23 -1.57
C THR A 49 -14.76 0.85 -0.38
N CYS A 50 -14.05 1.73 0.30
CA CYS A 50 -14.49 2.44 1.49
C CYS A 50 -14.62 3.93 1.15
N ILE A 51 -15.85 4.43 1.10
CA ILE A 51 -16.12 5.85 0.83
C ILE A 51 -16.38 6.55 2.15
N ARG A 52 -15.60 7.60 2.43
CA ARG A 52 -15.68 8.41 3.65
C ARG A 52 -15.85 9.87 3.28
N THR A 53 -16.73 10.54 4.01
CA THR A 53 -16.94 11.98 3.89
C THR A 53 -16.14 12.69 4.97
N LEU A 54 -15.28 13.62 4.56
CA LEU A 54 -14.52 14.50 5.43
C LEU A 54 -15.15 15.89 5.44
N THR A 55 -15.30 16.48 6.62
CA THR A 55 -15.70 17.88 6.77
C THR A 55 -14.58 18.64 7.47
N ILE A 56 -14.12 19.73 6.86
CA ILE A 56 -12.98 20.50 7.37
C ILE A 56 -13.45 21.55 8.39
N PRO A 57 -13.09 21.43 9.69
CA PRO A 57 -13.56 22.35 10.73
C PRO A 57 -12.86 23.71 10.67
N LYS A 58 -11.65 23.76 10.13
CA LYS A 58 -10.81 24.96 10.04
C LYS A 58 -9.90 24.86 8.82
N LYS A 59 -9.70 25.98 8.11
CA LYS A 59 -8.89 26.04 6.88
C LYS A 59 -7.51 25.44 7.12
N MET A 60 -7.14 24.48 6.27
CA MET A 60 -5.82 23.85 6.28
C MET A 60 -5.02 24.42 5.12
N LYS A 61 -3.88 25.06 5.41
CA LYS A 61 -2.97 25.57 4.39
C LYS A 61 -2.03 24.48 3.91
N HIS A 62 -1.74 24.44 2.60
CA HIS A 62 -0.77 23.51 2.04
C HIS A 62 0.68 23.82 2.55
N PRO A 63 1.56 22.81 2.64
CA PRO A 63 1.34 21.39 2.33
C PRO A 63 0.57 20.67 3.45
N ILE A 64 -0.44 19.88 3.06
CA ILE A 64 -1.23 19.08 4.00
C ILE A 64 -0.78 17.63 3.91
N PHE A 65 -0.42 17.05 5.05
CA PHE A 65 0.15 15.71 5.11
C PHE A 65 -0.92 14.66 5.40
N VAL A 66 -0.95 13.62 4.56
CA VAL A 66 -1.83 12.47 4.73
C VAL A 66 -1.03 11.35 5.38
N TYR A 67 -1.52 10.81 6.49
CA TYR A 67 -0.91 9.70 7.20
C TYR A 67 -1.87 8.51 7.24
N TYR A 68 -1.33 7.30 7.14
CA TYR A 68 -2.03 6.10 7.62
C TYR A 68 -1.52 5.76 9.03
N GLN A 69 -2.44 5.29 9.86
CA GLN A 69 -2.14 4.82 11.21
C GLN A 69 -2.40 3.32 11.26
N LEU A 70 -1.44 2.58 11.81
CA LEU A 70 -1.61 1.17 12.14
C LEU A 70 -1.51 1.03 13.66
N ASP A 71 -2.50 0.37 14.24
CA ASP A 71 -2.54 0.03 15.65
C ASP A 71 -2.25 -1.46 15.82
N GLN A 72 -1.60 -1.82 16.93
CA GLN A 72 -1.25 -3.21 17.27
C GLN A 72 -0.37 -3.93 16.22
N PHE A 73 0.42 -3.18 15.44
CA PHE A 73 1.36 -3.74 14.47
C PHE A 73 2.80 -3.62 14.97
N TYR A 74 3.39 -4.75 15.37
CA TYR A 74 4.67 -4.77 16.10
C TYR A 74 5.90 -4.72 15.18
N GLN A 75 6.13 -3.59 14.48
CA GLN A 75 7.36 -3.39 13.68
C GLN A 75 8.65 -3.49 14.51
N ASN A 76 8.57 -3.19 15.81
CA ASN A 76 9.68 -3.24 16.74
C ASN A 76 10.04 -4.67 17.22
N HIS A 77 9.27 -5.69 16.81
CA HIS A 77 9.56 -7.06 17.20
C HIS A 77 10.92 -7.51 16.64
N ARG A 78 11.80 -8.07 17.50
CA ARG A 78 13.20 -8.39 17.16
C ARG A 78 13.36 -9.20 15.86
N ARG A 79 12.49 -10.21 15.63
CA ARG A 79 12.56 -11.02 14.40
C ARG A 79 12.13 -10.24 13.16
N TYR A 80 11.19 -9.32 13.30
CA TYR A 80 10.72 -8.48 12.20
C TYR A 80 11.80 -7.48 11.80
N VAL A 81 12.38 -6.75 12.77
CA VAL A 81 13.46 -5.77 12.52
C VAL A 81 14.71 -6.41 11.91
N LYS A 82 15.04 -7.64 12.31
CA LYS A 82 16.20 -8.36 11.78
C LYS A 82 15.98 -8.95 10.40
N SER A 83 14.73 -9.14 9.96
CA SER A 83 14.39 -9.76 8.69
C SER A 83 14.52 -8.76 7.54
N ARG A 84 15.77 -8.45 7.18
CA ARG A 84 16.19 -7.53 6.11
C ARG A 84 17.66 -7.75 5.74
N ASN A 85 18.08 -7.30 4.56
CA ASN A 85 19.50 -7.24 4.19
C ASN A 85 19.85 -5.87 3.57
N ASP A 86 20.59 -5.06 4.31
CA ASP A 86 20.97 -3.71 3.89
C ASP A 86 21.98 -3.69 2.74
N GLU A 87 22.82 -4.71 2.63
CA GLU A 87 23.78 -4.82 1.53
C GLU A 87 23.04 -5.07 0.21
N GLN A 88 22.03 -5.96 0.23
CA GLN A 88 21.15 -6.23 -0.90
C GLN A 88 20.44 -4.96 -1.38
N TYR A 89 19.97 -4.13 -0.45
CA TYR A 89 19.23 -2.91 -0.81
C TYR A 89 20.12 -1.83 -1.43
N ARG A 90 21.43 -1.85 -1.16
CA ARG A 90 22.39 -0.86 -1.65
C ARG A 90 23.10 -1.29 -2.93
N ASN A 91 23.42 -2.58 -3.05
CA ASN A 91 24.31 -3.08 -4.09
C ASN A 91 23.60 -4.14 -4.95
N PRO A 92 23.51 -3.96 -6.28
CA PRO A 92 22.87 -4.94 -7.15
C PRO A 92 23.61 -6.29 -7.19
N SER A 93 24.93 -6.28 -6.95
CA SER A 93 25.77 -7.48 -6.84
C SER A 93 25.46 -8.32 -5.60
N ALA A 94 24.85 -7.74 -4.57
CA ALA A 94 24.43 -8.42 -3.35
C ALA A 94 22.98 -8.97 -3.45
N GLY A 95 22.41 -9.05 -4.66
CA GLY A 95 21.03 -9.51 -4.89
C GLY A 95 20.73 -10.88 -4.26
N ASP A 96 21.70 -11.79 -4.23
CA ASP A 96 21.58 -13.12 -3.64
C ASP A 96 21.80 -13.18 -2.12
N HIS A 97 22.29 -12.09 -1.50
CA HIS A 97 22.57 -12.03 -0.07
C HIS A 97 21.27 -11.94 0.74
N THR A 98 20.67 -13.09 1.02
CA THR A 98 19.33 -13.19 1.63
C THR A 98 19.33 -13.88 3.01
N GLY A 99 20.50 -14.22 3.56
CA GLY A 99 20.62 -15.06 4.76
C GLY A 99 19.94 -14.55 6.04
N ASN A 100 19.74 -13.23 6.18
CA ASN A 100 19.02 -12.64 7.32
C ASN A 100 17.53 -12.37 7.03
N CYS A 101 17.05 -12.64 5.82
CA CYS A 101 15.70 -12.26 5.37
C CYS A 101 14.63 -13.31 5.61
N GLU A 102 14.95 -14.43 6.27
CA GLU A 102 13.98 -15.49 6.53
C GLU A 102 12.73 -14.98 7.28
N PRO A 103 11.53 -15.52 6.97
CA PRO A 103 11.22 -16.52 5.94
C PRO A 103 11.11 -15.97 4.50
N GLU A 104 11.21 -14.65 4.32
CA GLU A 104 10.99 -13.96 3.05
C GLU A 104 12.31 -13.67 2.32
N ALA A 105 13.18 -14.68 2.30
CA ALA A 105 14.48 -14.64 1.63
C ALA A 105 14.36 -14.96 0.13
N ARG A 106 13.65 -16.04 -0.20
CA ARG A 106 13.55 -16.60 -1.56
C ARG A 106 12.09 -16.96 -1.90
N ASN A 107 11.75 -17.00 -3.18
CA ASN A 107 10.42 -17.39 -3.67
C ASN A 107 10.23 -18.92 -3.69
N SER A 108 9.07 -19.40 -4.13
CA SER A 108 8.77 -20.85 -4.21
C SER A 108 9.64 -21.61 -5.22
N GLN A 109 10.35 -20.91 -6.11
CA GLN A 109 11.28 -21.46 -7.10
C GLN A 109 12.74 -21.35 -6.65
N ASP A 110 12.97 -21.06 -5.36
CA ASP A 110 14.30 -20.85 -4.77
C ASP A 110 15.10 -19.72 -5.44
N GLN A 111 14.42 -18.69 -5.93
CA GLN A 111 15.06 -17.48 -6.46
C GLN A 111 15.07 -16.37 -5.39
N PRO A 112 16.13 -15.56 -5.30
CA PRO A 112 16.20 -14.47 -4.33
C PRO A 112 15.06 -13.47 -4.55
N ILE A 113 14.48 -13.00 -3.45
CA ILE A 113 13.52 -11.89 -3.44
C ILE A 113 14.31 -10.59 -3.27
N VAL A 114 13.99 -9.57 -4.05
CA VAL A 114 14.55 -8.22 -3.89
C VAL A 114 13.39 -7.23 -3.85
N PRO A 115 13.26 -6.40 -2.80
CA PRO A 115 13.97 -6.47 -1.51
C PRO A 115 13.47 -7.66 -0.67
N CYS A 116 14.39 -8.42 -0.07
CA CYS A 116 14.04 -9.54 0.81
C CYS A 116 13.63 -9.09 2.23
N GLY A 117 12.95 -9.97 2.97
CA GLY A 117 12.69 -9.81 4.40
C GLY A 117 11.26 -9.39 4.75
N LEU A 118 10.85 -9.70 5.99
CA LEU A 118 9.48 -9.48 6.48
C LEU A 118 9.06 -8.01 6.45
N ILE A 119 10.01 -7.10 6.65
CA ILE A 119 9.71 -5.66 6.63
C ILE A 119 9.21 -5.28 5.25
N ALA A 120 9.99 -5.56 4.20
CA ALA A 120 9.59 -5.27 2.84
C ALA A 120 8.33 -6.07 2.45
N TRP A 121 8.29 -7.36 2.77
CA TRP A 121 7.19 -8.26 2.39
C TRP A 121 5.81 -7.85 2.93
N SER A 122 5.75 -7.17 4.06
CA SER A 122 4.50 -6.69 4.66
C SER A 122 4.16 -5.25 4.28
N LEU A 123 4.66 -4.77 3.13
CA LEU A 123 4.42 -3.42 2.62
C LEU A 123 2.93 -3.05 2.66
N PHE A 124 2.63 -1.87 3.20
CA PHE A 124 1.28 -1.32 3.21
C PHE A 124 0.71 -1.20 1.79
N ASN A 125 -0.53 -1.64 1.58
CA ASN A 125 -1.13 -1.80 0.25
C ASN A 125 -2.46 -1.05 0.03
N ASP A 126 -3.00 -0.36 1.03
CA ASP A 126 -4.21 0.42 0.80
C ASP A 126 -3.90 1.66 -0.02
N THR A 127 -4.88 2.04 -0.85
CA THR A 127 -4.82 3.22 -1.70
C THR A 127 -5.87 4.23 -1.27
N TYR A 128 -5.46 5.48 -1.09
CA TYR A 128 -6.35 6.60 -0.81
C TYR A 128 -6.48 7.50 -2.05
N SER A 129 -7.72 7.84 -2.39
CA SER A 129 -8.07 8.86 -3.38
C SER A 129 -8.91 9.93 -2.71
N LEU A 130 -8.61 11.21 -2.96
CA LEU A 130 -9.35 12.34 -2.43
C LEU A 130 -10.06 13.08 -3.58
N SER A 131 -11.30 13.48 -3.37
CA SER A 131 -12.01 14.37 -4.29
C SER A 131 -12.81 15.44 -3.55
N ARG A 132 -13.06 16.56 -4.24
CA ARG A 132 -13.89 17.68 -3.79
C ARG A 132 -14.91 17.98 -4.89
N ASN A 133 -16.20 17.88 -4.59
CA ASN A 133 -17.28 18.07 -5.59
C ASN A 133 -17.02 17.29 -6.89
N ASP A 134 -16.69 16.00 -6.76
CA ASP A 134 -16.32 15.10 -7.86
C ASP A 134 -15.05 15.46 -8.64
N ILE A 135 -14.31 16.51 -8.24
CA ILE A 135 -13.01 16.86 -8.79
C ILE A 135 -11.92 16.17 -7.98
N ALA A 136 -11.10 15.34 -8.64
CA ALA A 136 -10.00 14.65 -8.00
C ALA A 136 -8.95 15.64 -7.46
N LEU A 137 -8.56 15.45 -6.21
CA LEU A 137 -7.46 16.17 -5.56
C LEU A 137 -6.28 15.21 -5.42
N PRO A 138 -5.21 15.42 -6.21
CA PRO A 138 -4.10 14.48 -6.23
C PRO A 138 -3.34 14.51 -4.90
N ILE A 139 -3.17 13.33 -4.32
CA ILE A 139 -2.26 13.11 -3.20
C ILE A 139 -0.88 12.80 -3.77
N ASN A 140 0.06 13.72 -3.61
CA ASN A 140 1.42 13.57 -4.11
C ASN A 140 2.20 12.60 -3.20
N LYS A 141 2.61 11.46 -3.76
CA LYS A 141 3.41 10.42 -3.07
C LYS A 141 4.91 10.53 -3.34
N LYS A 142 5.36 11.59 -4.03
CA LYS A 142 6.77 11.87 -4.27
C LYS A 142 7.30 12.87 -3.24
N VAL A 143 8.57 12.74 -2.91
CA VAL A 143 9.28 13.58 -1.92
C VAL A 143 8.67 13.42 -0.51
N ILE A 144 8.31 12.19 -0.16
CA ILE A 144 7.82 11.82 1.19
C ILE A 144 8.86 11.04 1.98
N ALA A 145 9.79 10.38 1.29
CA ALA A 145 10.92 9.71 1.91
C ALA A 145 12.07 10.69 2.18
N TRP A 146 12.87 10.37 3.20
CA TRP A 146 14.03 11.16 3.56
C TRP A 146 15.12 11.03 2.48
N GLU A 147 15.73 12.15 2.13
CA GLU A 147 16.78 12.18 1.10
C GLU A 147 17.93 11.22 1.42
N SER A 148 18.32 11.12 2.70
CA SER A 148 19.37 10.20 3.13
C SER A 148 19.04 8.72 2.93
N ASP A 149 17.76 8.34 2.91
CA ASP A 149 17.40 6.96 2.57
C ASP A 149 17.59 6.71 1.08
N LYS A 150 17.21 7.68 0.23
CA LYS A 150 17.34 7.62 -1.23
C LYS A 150 18.80 7.56 -1.69
N THR A 151 19.69 8.28 -1.02
CA THR A 151 21.09 8.43 -1.46
C THR A 151 22.07 7.49 -0.76
N HIS A 152 21.78 7.05 0.48
CA HIS A 152 22.74 6.30 1.29
C HIS A 152 22.26 4.91 1.73
N LYS A 153 20.95 4.65 1.75
CA LYS A 153 20.42 3.35 2.23
C LYS A 153 19.91 2.43 1.13
N PHE A 154 19.42 3.00 0.03
CA PHE A 154 18.88 2.24 -1.10
C PHE A 154 19.62 2.64 -2.37
N GLY A 155 20.06 1.66 -3.15
CA GLY A 155 20.81 1.89 -4.37
C GLY A 155 19.89 2.31 -5.52
N SER A 156 20.35 3.27 -6.34
CA SER A 156 19.64 3.74 -7.54
C SER A 156 19.66 2.75 -8.72
N ASN A 157 20.44 1.68 -8.60
CA ASN A 157 20.57 0.60 -9.58
C ASN A 157 20.08 -0.76 -9.03
N VAL A 158 19.38 -0.76 -7.89
CA VAL A 158 18.75 -1.96 -7.32
C VAL A 158 17.26 -1.92 -7.66
N TYR A 159 16.79 -2.95 -8.37
CA TYR A 159 15.40 -3.07 -8.81
C TYR A 159 14.71 -4.24 -8.13
N PRO A 160 13.39 -4.15 -7.86
CA PRO A 160 12.64 -5.28 -7.33
C PRO A 160 12.72 -6.52 -8.22
N LYS A 161 12.78 -7.70 -7.62
CA LYS A 161 12.78 -9.00 -8.31
C LYS A 161 12.02 -10.02 -7.47
N ASN A 162 11.15 -10.80 -8.11
CA ASN A 162 10.39 -11.89 -7.47
C ASN A 162 9.57 -11.48 -6.24
N PHE A 163 9.26 -10.19 -6.09
CA PHE A 163 8.62 -9.63 -4.92
C PHE A 163 7.09 -9.83 -4.97
N GLN A 164 6.48 -10.27 -3.87
CA GLN A 164 5.07 -10.71 -3.80
C GLN A 164 4.66 -11.76 -4.85
N ASN A 165 5.60 -12.60 -5.30
CA ASN A 165 5.36 -13.65 -6.30
C ASN A 165 5.25 -15.07 -5.69
N LYS A 166 4.84 -15.16 -4.42
CA LYS A 166 4.53 -16.43 -3.75
C LYS A 166 3.01 -16.69 -3.80
N SER A 167 2.60 -17.91 -3.44
CA SER A 167 1.18 -18.25 -3.27
C SER A 167 0.49 -17.39 -2.20
N GLN A 168 1.25 -16.95 -1.20
CA GLN A 168 0.80 -16.00 -0.19
C GLN A 168 1.34 -14.62 -0.54
N ILE A 169 0.49 -13.60 -0.51
CA ILE A 169 0.86 -12.20 -0.68
C ILE A 169 0.90 -11.57 0.71
N GLY A 170 2.03 -10.95 1.08
CA GLY A 170 2.21 -10.32 2.39
C GLY A 170 1.74 -8.86 2.44
N GLY A 171 1.64 -8.20 1.29
CA GLY A 171 1.33 -6.77 1.21
C GLY A 171 1.35 -6.23 -0.21
N GLY A 172 1.77 -4.97 -0.36
CA GLY A 172 1.77 -4.24 -1.61
C GLY A 172 2.83 -4.73 -2.58
N LYS A 173 2.63 -4.48 -3.88
CA LYS A 173 3.59 -4.76 -4.94
C LYS A 173 4.47 -3.54 -5.22
N LEU A 174 5.70 -3.81 -5.64
CA LEU A 174 6.64 -2.78 -6.09
C LEU A 174 6.66 -2.74 -7.62
N ASP A 175 7.03 -1.60 -8.18
CA ASP A 175 7.25 -1.45 -9.61
C ASP A 175 8.63 -1.98 -9.98
N GLU A 176 8.69 -3.02 -10.81
CA GLU A 176 9.95 -3.64 -11.25
C GLU A 176 10.74 -2.75 -12.22
N SER A 177 10.10 -1.73 -12.82
CA SER A 177 10.74 -0.79 -13.74
C SER A 177 11.44 0.39 -13.03
N ILE A 178 11.23 0.55 -11.72
CA ILE A 178 11.72 1.68 -10.92
C ILE A 178 12.66 1.17 -9.83
N PRO A 179 13.84 1.80 -9.62
CA PRO A 179 14.76 1.36 -8.57
C PRO A 179 14.19 1.58 -7.17
N LEU A 180 14.68 0.83 -6.18
CA LEU A 180 14.20 0.91 -4.79
C LEU A 180 14.32 2.32 -4.20
N SER A 181 15.36 3.08 -4.57
CA SER A 181 15.58 4.45 -4.10
C SER A 181 14.53 5.47 -4.55
N GLU A 182 13.74 5.16 -5.58
CA GLU A 182 12.71 6.05 -6.15
C GLU A 182 11.28 5.66 -5.75
N GLN A 183 11.13 4.56 -5.01
CA GLN A 183 9.87 4.07 -4.48
C GLN A 183 9.66 4.60 -3.06
N ASP A 184 9.31 5.88 -2.94
CA ASP A 184 9.21 6.58 -1.64
C ASP A 184 8.32 5.85 -0.60
N ASP A 185 7.22 5.23 -1.03
CA ASP A 185 6.34 4.44 -0.15
C ASP A 185 7.07 3.29 0.55
N LEU A 186 7.92 2.58 -0.21
CA LEU A 186 8.78 1.53 0.33
C LEU A 186 9.74 2.11 1.36
N LEU A 187 10.38 3.24 1.06
CA LEU A 187 11.34 3.87 1.96
C LEU A 187 10.72 4.30 3.28
N VAL A 188 9.52 4.91 3.23
CA VAL A 188 8.74 5.27 4.42
C VAL A 188 8.35 4.02 5.22
N TRP A 189 7.95 2.94 4.54
CA TRP A 189 7.60 1.68 5.19
C TRP A 189 8.81 1.01 5.89
N MET A 190 9.95 0.97 5.22
CA MET A 190 11.19 0.32 5.68
C MET A 190 11.83 0.99 6.90
N ARG A 191 11.40 2.20 7.27
CA ARG A 191 11.70 2.81 8.57
C ARG A 191 10.81 2.19 9.65
N THR A 192 11.33 1.21 10.39
CA THR A 192 10.58 0.53 11.44
C THR A 192 10.18 1.48 12.55
N ALA A 193 8.90 1.48 12.90
CA ALA A 193 8.39 2.23 14.04
C ALA A 193 8.87 1.64 15.38
N ALA A 194 9.07 2.49 16.37
CA ALA A 194 9.51 2.08 17.71
C ALA A 194 8.37 1.52 18.57
N LEU A 195 7.13 1.90 18.27
CA LEU A 195 5.92 1.54 19.01
C LEU A 195 4.98 0.71 18.11
N PRO A 196 4.10 -0.13 18.69
CA PRO A 196 3.14 -0.93 17.94
C PRO A 196 2.01 -0.09 17.30
N ASN A 197 1.78 1.11 17.83
CA ASN A 197 0.86 2.08 17.25
C ASN A 197 1.71 3.19 16.63
N PHE A 198 1.59 3.38 15.32
CA PHE A 198 2.41 4.35 14.61
C PHE A 198 1.70 4.91 13.39
N ARG A 199 2.21 6.05 12.94
CA ARG A 199 1.78 6.72 11.72
C ARG A 199 2.91 6.72 10.70
N LYS A 200 2.56 6.61 9.44
CA LYS A 200 3.49 6.73 8.33
C LYS A 200 2.92 7.68 7.29
N LEU A 201 3.79 8.52 6.74
CA LEU A 201 3.41 9.51 5.74
C LEU A 201 3.03 8.78 4.45
N TYR A 202 1.79 8.98 3.99
CA TYR A 202 1.29 8.43 2.74
C TYR A 202 1.56 9.38 1.55
N GLY A 203 1.44 10.69 1.80
CA GLY A 203 1.47 11.69 0.74
C GLY A 203 1.23 13.09 1.27
N ARG A 204 1.31 14.06 0.35
CA ARG A 204 1.03 15.47 0.60
C ARG A 204 0.03 16.01 -0.39
N ILE A 205 -0.83 16.91 0.05
CA ILE A 205 -1.76 17.66 -0.77
C ILE A 205 -1.21 19.08 -0.91
N GLU A 206 -1.01 19.52 -2.14
CA GLU A 206 -0.39 20.80 -2.50
C GLU A 206 -1.42 21.91 -2.74
N THR A 207 -2.61 21.75 -2.19
CA THR A 207 -3.75 22.67 -2.32
C THR A 207 -4.37 22.89 -0.96
N ASP A 208 -4.83 24.11 -0.70
CA ASP A 208 -5.53 24.45 0.53
C ASP A 208 -6.86 23.69 0.63
N LEU A 209 -7.25 23.31 1.85
CA LEU A 209 -8.58 22.78 2.15
C LEU A 209 -9.36 23.85 2.93
N GLU A 210 -10.50 24.27 2.37
CA GLU A 210 -11.32 25.35 2.93
C GLU A 210 -12.31 24.83 4.00
N VAL A 211 -12.75 25.74 4.87
CA VAL A 211 -13.71 25.44 5.95
C VAL A 211 -15.07 25.05 5.38
N ASN A 212 -15.72 24.05 6.00
CA ASN A 212 -17.06 23.57 5.63
C ASN A 212 -17.19 22.99 4.22
N GLU A 213 -16.08 22.80 3.50
CA GLU A 213 -16.09 22.00 2.29
C GLU A 213 -16.12 20.51 2.63
N VAL A 214 -16.82 19.76 1.78
CA VAL A 214 -16.98 18.32 1.90
C VAL A 214 -16.02 17.65 0.93
N TYR A 215 -15.18 16.76 1.47
CA TYR A 215 -14.24 15.98 0.68
C TYR A 215 -14.59 14.50 0.78
N ILE A 216 -14.43 13.78 -0.31
CA ILE A 216 -14.67 12.34 -0.36
C ILE A 216 -13.31 11.65 -0.40
N ILE A 217 -13.05 10.81 0.60
CA ILE A 217 -11.94 9.86 0.58
C ILE A 217 -12.48 8.51 0.15
N VAL A 218 -11.86 7.95 -0.88
CA VAL A 218 -12.05 6.56 -1.28
C VAL A 218 -10.81 5.78 -0.89
N GLY A 219 -10.96 4.86 0.05
CA GLY A 219 -9.93 3.90 0.48
C GLY A 219 -10.18 2.52 -0.12
N GLY A 220 -9.14 1.86 -0.62
CA GLY A 220 -9.22 0.51 -1.21
C GLY A 220 -9.07 0.49 -2.74
N ILE A 221 -8.68 -0.68 -3.25
CA ILE A 221 -8.43 -0.91 -4.68
C ILE A 221 -9.75 -1.11 -5.42
N CYS A 222 -9.88 -0.42 -6.57
CA CYS A 222 -10.68 -0.81 -7.74
C CYS A 222 -11.99 -0.04 -8.07
N LEU A 223 -11.99 1.30 -8.09
CA LEU A 223 -12.95 2.01 -8.95
C LEU A 223 -12.42 2.24 -10.37
N LEU A 224 -11.14 2.59 -10.54
CA LEU A 224 -10.56 2.86 -11.86
C LEU A 224 -10.32 1.60 -12.69
N ILE A 225 -9.91 0.50 -12.06
CA ILE A 225 -9.74 -0.81 -12.73
C ILE A 225 -11.13 -1.38 -13.06
N ALA A 226 -12.12 -1.27 -12.17
CA ALA A 226 -13.50 -1.68 -12.47
C ALA A 226 -14.09 -0.88 -13.63
N LEU A 227 -13.91 0.44 -13.67
CA LEU A 227 -14.35 1.28 -14.79
C LEU A 227 -13.63 0.91 -16.10
N ALA A 228 -12.31 0.67 -16.06
CA ALA A 228 -11.57 0.21 -17.23
C ALA A 228 -12.03 -1.17 -17.71
N PHE A 229 -12.30 -2.11 -16.80
CA PHE A 229 -12.84 -3.43 -17.13
C PHE A 229 -14.28 -3.35 -17.66
N ILE A 230 -15.13 -2.48 -17.10
CA ILE A 230 -16.49 -2.23 -17.59
C ILE A 230 -16.43 -1.62 -18.99
N ILE A 231 -15.57 -0.64 -19.23
CA ILE A 231 -15.37 -0.05 -20.57
C ILE A 231 -14.88 -1.12 -21.55
N VAL A 232 -13.88 -1.93 -21.19
CA VAL A 232 -13.39 -3.03 -22.03
C VAL A 232 -14.47 -4.09 -22.27
N TYR A 233 -15.29 -4.40 -21.26
CA TYR A 233 -16.41 -5.34 -21.36
C TYR A 233 -17.53 -4.83 -22.28
N LEU A 234 -17.82 -3.52 -22.24
CA LEU A 234 -18.79 -2.87 -23.13
C LEU A 234 -18.25 -2.70 -24.57
N MET A 235 -16.94 -2.49 -24.73
CA MET A 235 -16.30 -2.35 -26.05
C MET A 235 -16.00 -3.70 -26.74
N LYS A 236 -15.68 -4.75 -25.97
CA LYS A 236 -15.35 -6.10 -26.47
C LYS A 236 -15.98 -7.18 -25.58
N PRO A 237 -17.31 -7.38 -25.63
CA PRO A 237 -17.96 -8.44 -24.87
C PRO A 237 -17.44 -9.79 -25.32
N ARG A 238 -16.83 -10.55 -24.40
CA ARG A 238 -16.48 -11.96 -24.65
C ARG A 238 -17.63 -12.84 -24.17
N PRO A 239 -18.17 -13.74 -25.02
CA PRO A 239 -19.14 -14.72 -24.57
C PRO A 239 -18.49 -15.70 -23.56
N LEU A 240 -19.15 -15.89 -22.43
CA LEU A 240 -18.74 -16.89 -21.42
C LEU A 240 -18.96 -18.29 -22.00
N GLY A 241 -17.88 -19.08 -22.07
CA GLY A 241 -17.93 -20.47 -22.52
C GLY A 241 -17.64 -20.71 -24.00
N ASP A 242 -17.11 -19.73 -24.74
CA ASP A 242 -16.66 -19.94 -26.13
C ASP A 242 -15.32 -20.70 -26.19
N PRO A 243 -15.28 -21.95 -26.69
CA PRO A 243 -14.08 -22.77 -26.76
C PRO A 243 -13.11 -22.32 -27.87
N SER A 244 -13.47 -21.35 -28.72
CA SER A 244 -12.64 -20.88 -29.84
C SER A 244 -11.32 -20.22 -29.42
N TYR A 245 -11.24 -19.72 -28.18
CA TYR A 245 -10.04 -19.09 -27.63
C TYR A 245 -9.11 -20.06 -26.87
N LEU A 246 -9.48 -21.33 -26.74
CA LEU A 246 -8.61 -22.35 -26.15
C LEU A 246 -7.36 -22.52 -27.02
N SER A 247 -6.19 -22.56 -26.39
CA SER A 247 -4.88 -22.61 -27.06
C SER A 247 -4.76 -23.74 -28.09
N TRP A 248 -5.44 -24.86 -27.85
CA TRP A 248 -5.46 -26.05 -28.72
C TRP A 248 -6.38 -25.91 -29.95
N ASN A 249 -7.34 -24.97 -29.93
CA ASN A 249 -8.20 -24.65 -31.08
C ASN A 249 -7.59 -23.59 -32.00
N ARG A 250 -6.56 -22.87 -31.55
CA ARG A 250 -5.89 -21.82 -32.34
C ARG A 250 -4.84 -22.34 -33.33
N ASN A 251 -4.35 -23.59 -33.16
CA ASN A 251 -3.33 -24.20 -34.02
C ASN A 251 -3.68 -25.67 -34.34
N PRO A 252 -4.39 -25.99 -35.43
CA PRO A 252 -4.73 -27.37 -35.80
C PRO A 252 -3.55 -28.17 -36.41
N ALA A 253 -2.29 -27.78 -36.20
CA ALA A 253 -1.13 -28.45 -36.79
C ALA A 253 -0.14 -28.93 -35.72
N SER A 254 -0.45 -30.05 -35.07
CA SER A 254 0.56 -30.93 -34.43
C SER A 254 -0.01 -32.31 -34.09
N VAL A 255 -0.86 -32.85 -34.97
CA VAL A 255 -1.22 -34.27 -34.94
C VAL A 255 -1.13 -34.81 -36.38
N GLN A 256 0.10 -34.99 -36.85
CA GLN A 256 0.56 -36.21 -37.54
C GLN A 256 2.09 -36.19 -37.66
#